data_AF-A0A6A4ZFS8-F1
#
_entry.id   AF-A0A6A4ZFS8-F1
#
_cell.length_a   1.000
_cell.length_b   1.000
_cell.length_c   1.000
_cell.angle_alpha   90.00
_cell.angle_beta   90.00
_cell.angle_gamma   90.00
#
_symmetry.space_group_name_H-M   'P 1'
#
loop_
_entity.id
_entity.type
_entity.pdbx_description
1 polymer ?
#
loop_
_entity_poly.entity_id
_entity_poly.type
_entity_poly.pdbx_seq_one_letter_code
_entity_poly.pdbx_strand_id
1 'polypeptide(L)'
;MDNAKYHKGLPIDTPKYGQKKIVLQNACTAYGISFTNETKAGLWKKLRVHVDKIKIEVVAMAEAAGHTVTYTPPYHSDLQPIEIVWAIVKCQVGRQYTQDTTFRHVLVRLKEAFKDLKASSIKGCIHKADRQLYKLEEYIKQKQDEDASGNVSDSESESDNNSDSDSSSNESSNSESET
;
A
#
# COMPACT_ATOMS: atom_id res chain seq x y z
N MET A 1 0.67 -5.65 9.33
CA MET A 1 -0.64 -5.04 9.00
C MET A 1 -0.65 -4.73 7.51
N ASP A 2 -1.80 -4.77 6.84
CA ASP A 2 -1.90 -4.29 5.45
C ASP A 2 -1.61 -2.80 5.36
N ASN A 3 -0.97 -2.39 4.27
CA ASN A 3 -0.66 -1.01 3.98
C ASN A 3 -1.87 -0.24 3.41
N ALA A 4 -3.04 -0.41 4.03
CA ALA A 4 -4.27 0.26 3.65
C ALA A 4 -4.40 1.64 4.32
N LYS A 5 -5.08 2.57 3.65
CA LYS A 5 -5.22 3.96 4.13
C LYS A 5 -5.92 4.05 5.50
N TYR A 6 -6.91 3.20 5.76
CA TYR A 6 -7.66 3.20 7.03
C TYR A 6 -6.82 2.78 8.24
N HIS A 7 -5.68 2.11 8.01
CA HIS A 7 -4.73 1.73 9.05
C HIS A 7 -3.66 2.78 9.36
N LYS A 8 -3.72 3.93 8.68
CA LYS A 8 -2.78 5.05 8.82
C LYS A 8 -3.44 6.31 9.37
N GLY A 9 -4.49 6.14 10.15
CA GLY A 9 -5.18 7.25 10.81
C GLY A 9 -4.27 7.96 11.81
N LEU A 10 -4.17 9.28 11.67
CA LEU A 10 -3.59 10.14 12.70
C LEU A 10 -4.60 10.38 13.83
N PRO A 11 -4.15 10.79 15.02
CA PRO A 11 -5.02 11.21 16.12
C PRO A 11 -6.13 12.16 15.69
N ILE A 12 -7.30 12.07 16.31
CA ILE A 12 -8.52 12.78 15.87
C ILE A 12 -8.39 14.32 15.93
N ASP A 13 -7.56 14.81 16.85
CA ASP A 13 -7.22 16.21 17.08
C ASP A 13 -6.17 16.75 16.09
N THR A 14 -5.58 15.88 15.25
CA THR A 14 -4.60 16.29 14.24
C THR A 14 -5.25 17.23 13.21
N PRO A 15 -4.73 18.46 13.02
CA PRO A 15 -5.31 19.42 12.10
C PRO A 15 -5.25 18.92 10.66
N LYS A 16 -6.28 19.26 9.87
CA LYS A 16 -6.42 18.85 8.46
C LYS A 16 -6.60 20.07 7.58
N TYR A 17 -6.00 20.06 6.39
CA TYR A 17 -6.12 21.16 5.44
C TYR A 17 -7.58 21.53 5.12
N GLY A 18 -8.53 20.59 5.14
CA GLY A 18 -9.94 20.87 4.90
C GLY A 18 -10.59 21.81 5.94
N GLN A 19 -10.02 21.97 7.13
CA GLN A 19 -10.61 22.76 8.22
C GLN A 19 -10.56 24.28 7.96
N LYS A 20 -11.36 25.04 8.71
CA LYS A 20 -11.42 26.51 8.60
C LYS A 20 -10.07 27.14 8.99
N LYS A 21 -9.74 28.31 8.41
CA LYS A 21 -8.49 29.04 8.70
C LYS A 21 -8.26 29.24 10.20
N ILE A 22 -9.32 29.59 10.94
CA ILE A 22 -9.26 29.79 12.39
C ILE A 22 -8.82 28.52 13.15
N VAL A 23 -9.23 27.34 12.69
CA VAL A 23 -8.82 26.06 13.31
C VAL A 23 -7.33 25.81 13.09
N LEU A 24 -6.81 26.13 11.90
CA LEU A 24 -5.38 26.04 11.63
C LEU A 24 -4.57 27.05 12.45
N GLN A 25 -5.09 28.27 12.66
CA GLN A 25 -4.47 29.27 13.53
C GLN A 25 -4.41 28.78 14.99
N ASN A 26 -5.51 28.22 15.51
CA ASN A 26 -5.55 27.63 16.84
C ASN A 26 -4.55 26.47 16.98
N ALA A 27 -4.45 25.61 15.97
CA ALA A 27 -3.47 24.53 15.95
C ALA A 27 -2.02 25.06 15.92
N CYS A 28 -1.74 26.13 15.16
CA CYS A 28 -0.43 26.78 15.19
C CYS A 28 -0.11 27.29 16.59
N THR A 29 -1.05 27.97 17.26
CA THR A 29 -0.87 28.43 18.65
C THR A 29 -0.61 27.26 19.61
N ALA A 30 -1.38 26.18 19.50
CA ALA A 30 -1.23 24.99 20.35
C ALA A 30 0.14 24.30 20.16
N TYR A 31 0.68 24.30 18.94
CA TYR A 31 2.00 23.74 18.62
C TYR A 31 3.15 24.73 18.76
N GLY A 32 2.90 25.97 19.20
CA GLY A 32 3.93 27.01 19.34
C GLY A 32 4.50 27.54 18.02
N ILE A 33 3.74 27.43 16.92
CA ILE A 33 4.13 27.87 15.59
C ILE A 33 3.72 29.34 15.40
N SER A 34 4.69 30.22 15.11
CA SER A 34 4.41 31.63 14.84
C SER A 34 3.73 31.82 13.48
N PHE A 35 2.69 32.65 13.45
CA PHE A 35 2.00 33.05 12.23
C PHE A 35 1.49 34.50 12.34
N THR A 36 1.31 35.14 11.20
CA THR A 36 0.74 36.50 11.10
C THR A 36 -0.56 36.45 10.30
N ASN A 37 -0.70 37.25 9.24
CA ASN A 37 -1.87 37.26 8.35
C ASN A 37 -1.72 36.32 7.16
N GLU A 38 -1.04 35.20 7.37
CA GLU A 38 -0.75 34.23 6.31
C GLU A 38 -2.04 33.65 5.72
N THR A 39 -1.95 33.23 4.45
CA THR A 39 -3.04 32.50 3.81
C THR A 39 -3.22 31.13 4.47
N LYS A 40 -4.37 30.49 4.23
CA LYS A 40 -4.62 29.11 4.71
C LYS A 40 -3.54 28.14 4.23
N ALA A 41 -3.07 28.31 2.99
CA ALA A 41 -1.97 27.52 2.43
C ALA A 41 -0.63 27.76 3.14
N GLY A 42 -0.33 29.02 3.49
CA GLY A 42 0.86 29.37 4.27
C GLY A 42 0.87 28.73 5.65
N LEU A 43 -0.26 28.83 6.38
CA LEU A 43 -0.43 28.18 7.69
C LEU A 43 -0.27 26.66 7.57
N TRP A 44 -0.91 26.04 6.58
CA TRP A 44 -0.81 24.60 6.37
C TRP A 44 0.60 24.14 6.04
N LYS A 45 1.36 24.90 5.26
CA LYS A 45 2.77 24.57 4.95
C LYS A 45 3.60 24.43 6.23
N LYS A 46 3.38 25.31 7.22
CA LYS A 46 4.06 25.23 8.53
C LYS A 46 3.54 24.07 9.37
N LEU A 47 2.22 23.92 9.48
CA LEU A 47 1.59 22.84 10.24
C LEU A 47 1.97 21.47 9.73
N ARG A 48 2.08 21.30 8.41
CA ARG A 48 2.42 20.03 7.78
C ARG A 48 3.74 19.45 8.30
N VAL A 49 4.73 20.30 8.57
CA VAL A 49 6.02 19.87 9.14
C VAL A 49 5.85 19.26 10.53
N HIS A 50 4.86 19.70 11.31
CA HIS A 50 4.52 19.11 12.60
C HIS A 50 3.65 17.86 12.43
N VAL A 51 2.62 17.93 11.58
CA VAL A 51 1.70 16.81 11.29
C VAL A 51 2.44 15.59 10.77
N ASP A 52 3.44 15.77 9.89
CA ASP A 52 4.23 14.68 9.33
C ASP A 52 5.10 13.95 10.40
N LYS A 53 5.29 14.56 11.57
CA LYS A 53 5.99 13.95 12.73
C LYS A 53 5.03 13.25 13.70
N ILE A 54 3.73 13.48 13.58
CA ILE A 54 2.73 12.84 14.44
C ILE A 54 2.65 11.37 14.03
N LYS A 55 2.79 10.48 15.02
CA LYS A 55 2.68 9.04 14.79
C LYS A 55 1.24 8.68 14.45
N ILE A 56 1.10 7.67 13.58
CA ILE A 56 -0.18 7.00 13.34
C ILE A 56 -0.70 6.44 14.67
N GLU A 57 -1.99 6.64 14.96
CA GLU A 57 -2.62 6.30 16.24
C GLU A 57 -2.35 4.84 16.64
N VAL A 58 -2.64 3.91 15.73
CA VAL A 58 -2.46 2.48 15.97
C VAL A 58 -0.99 2.11 16.18
N VAL A 59 -0.06 2.82 15.54
CA VAL A 59 1.38 2.61 15.75
C VAL A 59 1.80 3.07 17.14
N ALA A 60 1.34 4.25 17.57
CA ALA A 60 1.62 4.75 18.91
C ALA A 60 1.04 3.83 20.00
N MET A 61 -0.20 3.34 19.81
CA MET A 61 -0.83 2.38 20.72
C MET A 61 -0.05 1.05 20.79
N ALA A 62 0.39 0.52 19.65
CA ALA A 62 1.16 -0.72 19.60
C ALA A 62 2.53 -0.56 20.28
N GLU A 63 3.23 0.55 20.02
CA GLU A 63 4.51 0.86 20.66
C GLU A 63 4.36 0.99 22.18
N ALA A 64 3.31 1.66 22.66
CA ALA A 64 3.01 1.77 24.10
C ALA A 64 2.75 0.41 24.76
N ALA A 65 2.26 -0.57 23.99
CA ALA A 65 2.10 -1.95 24.41
C ALA A 65 3.37 -2.82 24.22
N GLY A 66 4.48 -2.25 23.76
CA GLY A 66 5.74 -2.97 23.53
C GLY A 66 5.77 -3.75 22.20
N HIS A 67 4.97 -3.36 21.22
CA HIS A 67 4.88 -4.01 19.91
C HIS A 67 5.35 -3.10 18.77
N THR A 68 6.03 -3.70 17.79
CA THR A 68 6.42 -3.02 16.55
C THR A 68 5.40 -3.31 15.46
N VAL A 69 4.92 -2.26 14.80
CA VAL A 69 4.03 -2.40 13.62
C VAL A 69 4.85 -2.48 12.35
N THR A 70 4.67 -3.57 11.62
CA THR A 70 5.20 -3.74 10.25
C THR A 70 4.05 -3.69 9.25
N TYR A 71 4.31 -3.13 8.06
CA TYR A 71 3.33 -3.03 6.98
C TYR A 71 3.74 -3.95 5.82
N THR A 72 2.81 -4.73 5.30
CA THR A 72 3.03 -5.48 4.05
C THR A 72 2.95 -4.52 2.86
N PRO A 73 3.69 -4.75 1.77
CA PRO A 73 3.54 -3.99 0.53
C PRO A 73 2.08 -4.00 0.02
N PRO A 74 1.62 -2.94 -0.67
CA PRO A 74 0.28 -2.90 -1.25
C PRO A 74 0.02 -4.09 -2.18
N TYR A 75 -1.20 -4.61 -2.19
CA TYR A 75 -1.63 -5.73 -3.05
C TYR A 75 -0.97 -7.10 -2.78
N HIS A 76 -0.23 -7.24 -1.67
CA HIS A 76 0.38 -8.51 -1.26
C HIS A 76 -0.32 -9.11 -0.03
N SER A 77 -1.57 -9.55 -0.22
CA SER A 77 -2.34 -10.23 0.85
C SER A 77 -1.80 -11.62 1.19
N ASP A 78 -1.04 -12.23 0.29
CA ASP A 78 -0.33 -13.49 0.48
C ASP A 78 0.82 -13.40 1.50
N LEU A 79 1.33 -12.18 1.74
CA LEU A 79 2.28 -11.87 2.82
C LEU A 79 1.62 -11.67 4.18
N GLN A 80 0.29 -11.81 4.29
CA GLN A 80 -0.45 -11.66 5.53
C GLN A 80 -0.97 -13.03 6.00
N PRO A 81 -0.32 -13.66 7.00
CA PRO A 81 -0.72 -15.00 7.48
C PRO A 81 -2.19 -15.08 7.91
N ILE A 82 -2.76 -13.98 8.41
CA ILE A 82 -4.16 -13.90 8.83
C ILE A 82 -5.14 -14.13 7.67
N GLU A 83 -4.80 -13.74 6.44
CA GLU A 83 -5.64 -13.99 5.27
C GLU A 83 -5.72 -15.48 4.95
N ILE A 84 -4.63 -16.21 5.17
CA ILE A 84 -4.56 -17.67 5.01
C ILE A 84 -5.36 -18.35 6.12
N VAL A 85 -5.27 -17.86 7.36
CA VAL A 85 -6.11 -18.33 8.48
C VAL A 85 -7.58 -18.13 8.15
N TRP A 86 -7.97 -16.97 7.64
CA TRP A 86 -9.34 -16.70 7.20
C TRP A 86 -9.78 -17.61 6.07
N ALA A 87 -8.91 -17.96 5.12
CA ALA A 87 -9.24 -18.93 4.08
C ALA A 87 -9.59 -20.31 4.66
N ILE A 88 -8.83 -20.78 5.67
CA ILE A 88 -9.10 -22.04 6.38
C ILE A 88 -10.47 -21.96 7.09
N VAL A 89 -10.67 -20.93 7.91
CA VAL A 89 -11.88 -20.76 8.72
C VAL A 89 -13.12 -20.63 7.82
N LYS A 90 -13.06 -19.78 6.79
CA LYS A 90 -14.18 -19.62 5.83
C LYS A 90 -14.48 -20.92 5.09
N CYS A 91 -13.46 -21.69 4.71
CA CYS A 91 -13.67 -22.99 4.06
C CYS A 91 -14.41 -23.95 5.00
N GLN A 92 -14.02 -24.03 6.28
CA GLN A 92 -14.68 -24.89 7.27
C GLN A 92 -16.14 -24.49 7.52
N VAL A 93 -16.41 -23.19 7.68
CA VAL A 93 -17.79 -22.67 7.86
C VAL A 93 -18.62 -22.88 6.60
N GLY A 94 -18.04 -22.60 5.43
CA GLY A 94 -18.71 -22.69 4.13
C GLY A 94 -19.09 -24.11 3.73
N ARG A 95 -18.29 -25.12 4.08
CA ARG A 95 -18.63 -26.54 3.83
C ARG A 95 -19.89 -27.01 4.54
N GLN A 96 -20.33 -26.32 5.59
CA GLN A 96 -21.54 -26.64 6.36
C GLN A 96 -22.76 -25.84 5.89
N TYR A 97 -22.63 -25.07 4.81
CA TYR A 97 -23.71 -24.25 4.29
C TYR A 97 -24.88 -25.11 3.79
N THR A 98 -26.08 -24.66 4.14
CA THR A 98 -27.37 -25.18 3.68
C THR A 98 -28.31 -24.00 3.42
N GLN A 99 -29.40 -24.21 2.68
CA GLN A 99 -30.37 -23.13 2.37
C GLN A 99 -30.99 -22.49 3.63
N ASP A 100 -31.11 -23.24 4.73
CA ASP A 100 -31.62 -22.76 6.03
C ASP A 100 -30.53 -22.11 6.92
N THR A 101 -29.34 -21.86 6.37
CA THR A 101 -28.25 -21.24 7.13
C THR A 101 -28.60 -19.80 7.49
N THR A 102 -28.63 -19.51 8.79
CA THR A 102 -28.86 -18.17 9.34
C THR A 102 -27.55 -17.55 9.83
N PHE A 103 -27.53 -16.24 10.08
CA PHE A 103 -26.39 -15.58 10.72
C PHE A 103 -26.02 -16.20 12.08
N ARG A 104 -27.00 -16.69 12.84
CA ARG A 104 -26.74 -17.38 14.11
C ARG A 104 -26.00 -18.70 13.88
N HIS A 105 -26.38 -19.47 12.86
CA HIS A 105 -25.66 -20.68 12.47
C HIS A 105 -24.22 -20.35 12.06
N VAL A 106 -24.01 -19.30 11.27
CA VAL A 106 -22.67 -18.83 10.89
C VAL A 106 -21.82 -18.47 12.11
N LEU A 107 -22.38 -17.73 13.07
CA LEU A 107 -21.65 -17.34 14.29
C LEU A 107 -21.21 -18.56 15.13
N VAL A 108 -22.09 -19.55 15.28
CA VAL A 108 -21.75 -20.80 16.01
C VAL A 108 -20.62 -21.54 15.31
N ARG A 109 -20.77 -21.78 13.99
CA ARG A 109 -19.76 -22.48 13.18
C ARG A 109 -18.43 -21.74 13.14
N LEU A 110 -18.46 -20.40 13.11
CA LEU A 110 -17.26 -19.57 13.15
C LEU A 110 -16.49 -19.75 14.46
N LYS A 111 -17.20 -19.75 15.60
CA LYS A 111 -16.58 -20.00 16.91
C LYS A 111 -16.00 -21.41 17.00
N GLU A 112 -16.68 -22.41 16.46
CA GLU A 112 -16.18 -23.79 16.39
C GLU A 112 -14.93 -23.90 15.50
N ALA A 113 -14.95 -23.30 14.31
CA ALA A 113 -13.80 -23.30 13.40
C ALA A 113 -12.54 -22.65 14.02
N PHE A 114 -12.69 -21.58 14.82
CA PHE A 114 -11.58 -21.01 15.56
C PHE A 114 -11.10 -21.88 16.72
N LYS A 115 -11.99 -22.62 17.40
CA LYS A 115 -11.59 -23.59 18.45
C LYS A 115 -10.81 -24.76 17.87
N ASP A 116 -11.17 -25.21 16.67
CA ASP A 116 -10.49 -26.31 15.99
C ASP A 116 -9.16 -25.90 15.36
N LEU A 117 -8.87 -24.60 15.29
CA LEU A 117 -7.66 -24.06 14.66
C LEU A 117 -6.42 -24.43 15.49
N LYS A 118 -5.65 -25.38 14.99
CA LYS A 118 -4.42 -25.86 15.65
C LYS A 118 -3.29 -24.85 15.52
N ALA A 119 -2.44 -24.78 16.53
CA ALA A 119 -1.20 -23.99 16.50
C ALA A 119 -0.28 -24.38 15.32
N SER A 120 -0.24 -25.65 14.94
CA SER A 120 0.50 -26.12 13.77
C SER A 120 -0.05 -25.56 12.45
N SER A 121 -1.36 -25.41 12.32
CA SER A 121 -2.00 -24.78 11.17
C SER A 121 -1.62 -23.30 11.07
N ILE A 122 -1.62 -22.58 12.19
CA ILE A 122 -1.19 -21.17 12.25
C ILE A 122 0.28 -21.04 11.87
N LYS A 123 1.16 -21.89 12.42
CA LYS A 123 2.57 -21.94 12.06
C LYS A 123 2.76 -22.21 10.56
N GLY A 124 1.96 -23.11 9.99
CA GLY A 124 1.94 -23.37 8.55
C GLY A 124 1.54 -22.15 7.71
N CYS A 125 0.59 -21.35 8.20
CA CYS A 125 0.18 -20.09 7.55
C CYS A 125 1.33 -19.07 7.56
N ILE A 126 2.02 -18.92 8.68
CA ILE A 126 3.20 -18.05 8.81
C ILE A 126 4.29 -18.50 7.82
N HIS A 127 4.67 -19.78 7.85
CA HIS A 127 5.68 -20.30 6.92
C HIS A 127 5.29 -20.13 5.44
N LYS A 128 3.99 -20.16 5.11
CA LYS A 128 3.54 -19.92 3.74
C LYS A 128 3.76 -18.47 3.34
N ALA A 129 3.45 -17.51 4.21
CA ALA A 129 3.73 -16.10 3.98
C ALA A 129 5.24 -15.83 3.89
N ASP A 130 6.04 -16.41 4.78
CA ASP A 130 7.51 -16.28 4.77
C ASP A 130 8.11 -16.77 3.46
N ARG A 131 7.63 -17.91 2.93
CA ARG A 131 8.09 -18.41 1.62
C ARG A 131 7.78 -17.42 0.49
N GLN A 132 6.65 -16.73 0.52
CA GLN A 132 6.36 -15.70 -0.49
C GLN A 132 7.24 -14.46 -0.30
N LEU A 133 7.51 -14.09 0.94
CA LEU A 133 8.40 -12.97 1.26
C LEU A 133 9.81 -13.21 0.70
N TYR A 134 10.40 -14.37 0.98
CA TYR A 134 11.75 -14.69 0.49
C TYR A 134 11.83 -14.77 -1.04
N LYS A 135 10.78 -15.29 -1.70
CA LYS A 135 10.70 -15.27 -3.17
C LYS A 135 10.69 -13.86 -3.73
N LEU A 136 9.94 -12.96 -3.10
CA LEU A 136 9.87 -11.56 -3.53
C LEU A 136 11.21 -10.85 -3.28
N GLU A 137 11.86 -11.11 -2.15
CA GLU A 137 13.20 -10.61 -1.85
C GLU A 137 14.22 -11.06 -2.90
N GLU A 138 14.23 -12.34 -3.25
CA GLU A 138 15.12 -12.91 -4.26
C GLU A 138 14.88 -12.27 -5.65
N TYR A 139 13.62 -12.11 -6.05
CA TYR A 139 13.26 -11.45 -7.30
C TYR A 139 13.74 -10.00 -7.36
N ILE A 140 13.62 -9.24 -6.25
CA ILE A 140 14.08 -7.85 -6.17
C ILE A 140 15.61 -7.78 -6.32
N LYS A 141 16.35 -8.68 -5.68
CA LYS A 141 17.82 -8.74 -5.79
C LYS A 141 18.26 -9.02 -7.23
N GLN A 142 17.66 -10.02 -7.88
CA GLN A 142 17.95 -10.36 -9.27
C GLN A 142 17.72 -9.17 -10.21
N LYS A 143 16.61 -8.44 -10.03
CA LYS A 143 16.31 -7.24 -10.83
C LYS A 143 17.32 -6.11 -10.65
N GLN A 144 17.78 -5.88 -9.42
CA GLN A 144 18.80 -4.86 -9.13
C GLN A 144 20.15 -5.20 -9.78
N ASP A 145 20.52 -6.47 -9.82
CA ASP A 145 21.75 -6.93 -10.45
C ASP A 145 21.70 -6.82 -11.99
N GLU A 146 20.54 -7.11 -12.61
CA GLU A 146 20.31 -6.92 -14.05
C GLU A 146 20.49 -5.45 -14.46
N ASP A 147 19.82 -4.53 -13.75
CA ASP A 147 19.89 -3.09 -14.01
C ASP A 147 21.32 -2.53 -13.83
N ALA A 148 22.09 -3.09 -12.90
CA ALA A 148 23.50 -2.72 -12.69
C ALA A 148 24.43 -3.22 -13.80
N SER A 149 24.13 -4.36 -14.43
CA SER A 149 24.94 -4.92 -15.53
C SER A 149 24.63 -4.31 -16.91
N GLY A 150 23.49 -3.62 -17.07
CA GLY A 150 23.02 -3.06 -18.34
C GLY A 150 23.73 -1.77 -18.80
N ASN A 151 24.66 -1.22 -18.02
CA ASN A 151 25.29 0.09 -18.29
C ASN A 151 26.66 0.01 -19.00
N VAL A 152 26.95 -1.08 -19.73
CA VAL A 152 28.13 -1.18 -20.61
C VAL A 152 27.70 -1.61 -22.00
N SER A 153 27.27 -0.65 -22.82
CA SER A 153 27.56 -0.58 -24.26
C SER A 153 26.81 0.61 -24.87
N ASP A 154 27.24 1.83 -24.57
CA ASP A 154 27.05 2.95 -25.48
C ASP A 154 28.42 3.25 -26.08
N SER A 155 28.80 2.45 -27.07
CA SER A 155 29.93 2.74 -27.93
C SER A 155 29.38 3.57 -29.07
N GLU A 156 29.54 4.89 -28.94
CA GLU A 156 29.36 5.83 -30.04
C GLU A 156 30.16 5.37 -31.24
N SER A 157 29.46 5.07 -32.34
CA SER A 157 30.04 5.01 -33.66
C SER A 157 29.24 5.93 -34.55
N GLU A 158 29.60 7.21 -34.47
CA GLU A 158 29.36 8.21 -35.52
C GLU A 158 29.88 7.63 -36.84
N SER A 159 28.97 7.26 -37.73
CA SER A 159 29.30 6.98 -39.13
C SER A 159 28.38 7.80 -40.01
N ASP A 160 28.84 9.01 -40.30
CA ASP A 160 28.40 9.84 -41.41
C ASP A 160 28.37 9.03 -42.70
N ASN A 161 27.21 8.94 -43.35
CA ASN A 161 27.13 8.67 -44.77
C ASN A 161 25.95 9.45 -45.36
N ASN A 162 26.28 10.63 -45.88
CA ASN A 162 25.48 11.34 -46.86
C ASN A 162 25.35 10.47 -48.12
N SER A 163 24.12 10.21 -48.54
CA SER A 163 23.84 9.96 -49.95
C SER A 163 22.44 10.48 -50.27
N ASP A 164 22.42 11.67 -50.86
CA ASP A 164 21.29 12.24 -51.56
C ASP A 164 20.77 11.26 -52.62
N SER A 165 19.45 11.10 -52.69
CA SER A 165 18.73 10.88 -53.95
C SER A 165 17.24 11.17 -53.76
N ASP A 166 16.84 12.30 -54.36
CA ASP A 166 15.47 12.65 -54.74
C ASP A 166 14.71 11.46 -55.35
N SER A 167 13.43 11.28 -55.01
CA SER A 167 12.34 11.60 -55.95
C SER A 167 10.96 11.28 -55.38
N SER A 168 10.14 12.34 -55.36
CA SER A 168 8.70 12.44 -55.62
C SER A 168 7.68 11.34 -55.21
N SER A 169 6.74 11.81 -54.39
CA SER A 169 5.27 11.72 -54.56
C SER A 169 4.61 10.35 -54.75
N ASN A 170 3.78 9.97 -53.77
CA ASN A 170 2.35 9.80 -54.06
C ASN A 170 1.47 9.78 -52.80
N GLU A 171 0.36 10.51 -52.90
CA GLU A 171 -0.79 10.49 -52.00
C GLU A 171 -1.48 9.11 -51.97
N SER A 172 -2.07 8.76 -50.83
CA SER A 172 -3.54 8.61 -50.67
C SER A 172 -3.94 7.65 -49.54
N SER A 173 -4.99 8.06 -48.82
CA SER A 173 -5.96 7.24 -48.08
C SER A 173 -5.46 6.58 -46.77
N ASN A 174 -6.22 6.43 -45.69
CA ASN A 174 -7.66 6.42 -45.50
C ASN A 174 -7.99 6.72 -44.02
N SER A 175 -9.05 7.47 -43.77
CA SER A 175 -9.63 7.71 -42.45
C SER A 175 -10.95 6.94 -42.31
N GLU A 176 -11.01 5.92 -41.46
CA GLU A 176 -12.26 5.32 -40.94
C GLU A 176 -11.92 4.80 -39.52
N SER A 177 -12.31 5.48 -38.44
CA SER A 177 -13.63 5.58 -37.80
C SER A 177 -14.10 4.29 -37.12
N GLU A 178 -14.30 4.46 -35.81
CA GLU A 178 -14.92 3.60 -34.81
C GLU A 178 -16.14 2.80 -35.30
N THR A 179 -16.24 1.56 -34.85
CA THR A 179 -17.47 0.98 -34.29
C THR A 179 -17.12 0.03 -33.15
#